data_AF-A0A952Q5W4-F1
#
_entry.id   AF-A0A952Q5W4-F1
#
_cell.length_a   1.000
_cell.length_b   1.000
_cell.length_c   1.000
_cell.angle_alpha   90.00
_cell.angle_beta   90.00
_cell.angle_gamma   90.00
#
_symmetry.space_group_name_H-M   'P 1'
#
loop_
_entity.id
_entity.type
_entity.pdbx_description
1 polymer ?
#
loop_
_entity_poly.entity_id
_entity_poly.type
_entity_poly.pdbx_seq_one_letter_code
_entity_poly.pdbx_strand_id
1 'polypeptide(L)'
;MSEEQRVRFGQTTGGIILIQGVVTAAVSAVVTWAINNAAGLPWLAIAALFLSIGLVVFLVMSLFQGRLRQVMWGWIPRTLAWVFSLRIISHTGRHALEQSGYDRRSAEVAVERATTREPKWHFDARDNLGEEFFYWLENRGAMVTDVSITCDPEMFLLDGDTSWPGVFGDERANAYEGKRFKGVPTERGEAEGVIFHVTWHDNNGDPFERDVVMPPAEFRAGKAEALNEAFARGRAEGRADALAENEAKPPSIPLPRPRWHLDTHGPSKGKFAKLGAIEFHLANGVPTSVAYRVRVDGESGCRVVGNGTWADLSGESKALFEALVDDDAYLFGLAVRVAWLDENGREHSEKLFREVKRR
;
A
#
# COMPACT_ATOMS: atom_id res chain seq x y z
N MET A 1 -21.91 -23.24 -64.74
CA MET A 1 -21.11 -22.00 -64.91
C MET A 1 -20.33 -21.79 -63.63
N SER A 2 -19.00 -21.93 -63.67
CA SER A 2 -18.16 -21.82 -62.48
C SER A 2 -18.16 -20.38 -61.93
N GLU A 3 -17.81 -20.20 -60.66
CA GLU A 3 -17.81 -18.90 -60.00
C GLU A 3 -16.87 -17.90 -60.70
N GLU A 4 -15.72 -18.38 -61.20
CA GLU A 4 -14.80 -17.61 -62.05
C GLU A 4 -15.43 -17.16 -63.38
N GLN A 5 -16.30 -17.99 -63.99
CA GLN A 5 -17.00 -17.62 -65.21
C GLN A 5 -18.06 -16.54 -64.98
N ARG A 6 -18.69 -16.48 -63.79
CA ARG A 6 -19.65 -15.41 -63.44
C ARG A 6 -18.95 -14.06 -63.25
N VAL A 7 -17.77 -14.06 -62.64
CA VAL A 7 -16.97 -12.84 -62.45
C VAL A 7 -16.40 -12.31 -63.78
N ARG A 8 -15.92 -13.20 -64.66
CA ARG A 8 -15.45 -12.78 -66.00
C ARG A 8 -16.58 -12.29 -66.90
N PHE A 9 -17.77 -12.87 -66.82
CA PHE A 9 -18.89 -12.41 -67.65
C PHE A 9 -19.32 -10.98 -67.29
N GLY A 10 -19.31 -10.61 -66.00
CA GLY A 10 -19.61 -9.25 -65.54
C GLY A 10 -18.57 -8.18 -65.90
N GLN A 11 -17.39 -8.57 -66.38
CA GLN A 11 -16.29 -7.66 -66.74
C GLN A 11 -15.99 -7.61 -68.24
N THR A 12 -16.59 -8.48 -69.04
CA THR A 12 -16.48 -8.38 -70.51
C THR A 12 -17.45 -7.31 -71.02
N THR A 13 -17.05 -6.59 -72.07
CA THR A 13 -17.87 -5.57 -72.74
C THR A 13 -19.27 -6.09 -73.07
N GLY A 14 -19.41 -7.38 -73.40
CA GLY A 14 -20.69 -8.04 -73.68
C GLY A 14 -21.62 -8.16 -72.46
N GLY A 15 -21.10 -8.52 -71.28
CA GLY A 15 -21.93 -8.62 -70.07
C GLY A 15 -22.40 -7.26 -69.55
N ILE A 16 -21.55 -6.23 -69.67
CA ILE A 16 -21.92 -4.86 -69.32
C ILE A 16 -23.03 -4.35 -70.25
N ILE A 17 -22.91 -4.58 -71.57
CA ILE A 17 -23.93 -4.19 -72.55
C ILE A 17 -25.26 -4.90 -72.26
N LEU A 18 -25.23 -6.20 -71.89
CA LEU A 18 -26.44 -6.96 -71.61
C LEU A 18 -27.14 -6.48 -70.33
N ILE A 19 -26.38 -6.22 -69.25
CA ILE A 19 -26.92 -5.66 -67.99
C ILE A 19 -27.47 -4.25 -68.24
N GLN A 20 -26.75 -3.41 -68.99
CA GLN A 20 -27.21 -2.07 -69.34
C GLN A 20 -28.49 -2.13 -70.18
N GLY A 21 -28.60 -3.08 -71.10
CA GLY A 21 -29.82 -3.34 -71.88
C GLY A 21 -31.00 -3.73 -71.00
N VAL A 22 -30.81 -4.65 -70.05
CA VAL A 22 -31.86 -5.08 -69.12
C VAL A 22 -32.29 -3.95 -68.18
N VAL A 23 -31.35 -3.19 -67.62
CA VAL A 23 -31.66 -2.03 -66.76
C VAL A 23 -32.39 -0.95 -67.55
N THR A 24 -31.93 -0.65 -68.77
CA THR A 24 -32.58 0.36 -69.63
C THR A 24 -33.99 -0.08 -70.00
N ALA A 25 -34.20 -1.35 -70.31
CA ALA A 25 -35.52 -1.91 -70.61
C ALA A 25 -36.45 -1.86 -69.39
N ALA A 26 -35.96 -2.23 -68.20
CA ALA A 26 -36.73 -2.19 -66.97
C ALA A 26 -37.13 -0.75 -66.58
N VAL A 27 -36.19 0.19 -66.65
CA VAL A 27 -36.47 1.62 -66.39
C VAL A 27 -37.46 2.16 -67.42
N SER A 28 -37.28 1.83 -68.70
CA SER A 28 -38.21 2.26 -69.76
C SER A 28 -39.60 1.70 -69.56
N ALA A 29 -39.73 0.44 -69.12
CA ALA A 29 -41.01 -0.19 -68.81
C ALA A 29 -41.71 0.50 -67.62
N VAL A 30 -40.97 0.81 -66.54
CA VAL A 30 -41.51 1.51 -65.37
C VAL A 30 -41.91 2.95 -65.72
N VAL A 31 -41.10 3.67 -66.48
CA VAL A 31 -41.41 5.03 -66.93
C VAL A 31 -42.63 5.04 -67.85
N THR A 32 -42.71 4.10 -68.79
CA THR A 32 -43.87 3.98 -69.70
C THR A 32 -45.14 3.61 -68.94
N TRP A 33 -45.05 2.68 -67.98
CA TRP A 33 -46.16 2.34 -67.08
C TRP A 33 -46.59 3.55 -66.25
N ALA A 34 -45.63 4.30 -65.69
CA ALA A 34 -45.92 5.48 -64.89
C ALA A 34 -46.58 6.59 -65.72
N ILE A 35 -46.12 6.85 -66.94
CA ILE A 35 -46.73 7.84 -67.86
C ILE A 35 -48.16 7.43 -68.22
N ASN A 36 -48.38 6.15 -68.54
CA ASN A 36 -49.70 5.64 -68.91
C ASN A 36 -50.70 5.64 -67.73
N ASN A 37 -50.21 5.59 -66.49
CA ASN A 37 -51.03 5.64 -65.28
C ASN A 37 -50.97 7.01 -64.56
N ALA A 38 -50.30 8.01 -65.14
CA ALA A 38 -50.08 9.32 -64.50
C ALA A 38 -51.32 10.23 -64.50
N ALA A 39 -52.40 9.84 -65.18
CA ALA A 39 -53.67 10.57 -65.18
C ALA A 39 -54.36 10.47 -63.81
N GLY A 40 -53.85 11.23 -62.83
CA GLY A 40 -54.41 11.33 -61.48
C GLY A 40 -53.38 11.39 -60.33
N LEU A 41 -52.08 11.21 -60.60
CA LEU A 41 -51.06 11.23 -59.54
C LEU A 41 -50.65 12.67 -59.18
N PRO A 42 -50.53 13.00 -57.88
CA PRO A 42 -50.01 14.29 -57.46
C PRO A 42 -48.54 14.44 -57.88
N TRP A 43 -48.12 15.66 -58.24
CA TRP A 43 -46.77 15.96 -58.72
C TRP A 43 -45.66 15.48 -57.76
N LEU A 44 -45.94 15.43 -56.45
CA LEU A 44 -45.03 14.88 -55.43
C LEU A 44 -44.77 13.38 -55.62
N ALA A 45 -45.79 12.60 -56.00
CA ALA A 45 -45.62 11.17 -56.26
C ALA A 45 -44.77 10.94 -57.52
N ILE A 46 -44.94 11.78 -58.53
CA ILE A 46 -44.12 11.76 -59.76
C ILE A 46 -42.66 12.11 -59.40
N ALA A 47 -42.43 13.16 -58.62
CA ALA A 47 -41.09 13.55 -58.16
C ALA A 47 -40.42 12.45 -57.32
N ALA A 48 -41.15 11.84 -56.38
CA ALA A 48 -40.65 10.74 -55.56
C ALA A 48 -40.33 9.48 -56.39
N LEU A 49 -41.14 9.19 -57.43
CA LEU A 49 -40.87 8.13 -58.38
C LEU A 49 -39.57 8.39 -59.15
N PHE A 50 -39.36 9.59 -59.70
CA PHE A 50 -38.12 9.91 -60.39
C PHE A 50 -36.90 9.86 -59.46
N LEU A 51 -37.05 10.33 -58.22
CA LEU A 51 -35.97 10.32 -57.24
C LEU A 51 -35.60 8.89 -56.81
N SER A 52 -36.59 8.02 -56.59
CA SER A 52 -36.36 6.60 -56.29
C SER A 52 -35.74 5.85 -57.47
N ILE A 53 -36.18 6.09 -58.71
CA ILE A 53 -35.56 5.54 -59.91
C ILE A 53 -34.11 6.02 -60.03
N GLY A 54 -33.86 7.32 -59.85
CA GLY A 54 -32.53 7.91 -59.86
C GLY A 54 -31.62 7.29 -58.79
N LEU A 55 -32.14 7.07 -57.58
CA LEU A 55 -31.43 6.42 -56.48
C LEU A 55 -31.06 4.96 -56.80
N VAL A 56 -31.99 4.20 -57.38
CA VAL A 56 -31.74 2.80 -57.78
C VAL A 56 -30.69 2.76 -58.90
N VAL A 57 -30.82 3.59 -59.92
CA VAL A 57 -29.83 3.69 -61.02
C VAL A 57 -28.48 4.09 -60.46
N PHE A 58 -28.42 5.07 -59.55
CA PHE A 58 -27.20 5.49 -58.88
C PHE A 58 -26.57 4.36 -58.06
N LEU A 59 -27.35 3.63 -57.25
CA LEU A 59 -26.89 2.48 -56.47
C LEU A 59 -26.32 1.39 -57.38
N VAL A 60 -27.04 1.04 -58.45
CA VAL A 60 -26.60 0.04 -59.43
C VAL A 60 -25.32 0.51 -60.13
N MET A 61 -25.28 1.73 -60.66
CA MET A 61 -24.06 2.32 -61.27
C MET A 61 -22.88 2.36 -60.29
N SER A 62 -23.13 2.64 -59.00
CA SER A 62 -22.09 2.69 -57.97
C SER A 62 -21.43 1.32 -57.72
N LEU A 63 -22.11 0.21 -58.04
CA LEU A 63 -21.56 -1.14 -57.94
C LEU A 63 -20.60 -1.47 -59.09
N PHE A 64 -20.83 -0.89 -60.28
CA PHE A 64 -20.06 -1.19 -61.50
C PHE A 64 -18.93 -0.20 -61.77
N GLN A 65 -19.07 1.08 -61.37
CA GLN A 65 -18.00 2.06 -61.51
C GLN A 65 -17.00 1.95 -60.36
N GLY A 66 -15.80 1.42 -60.63
CA GLY A 66 -14.78 1.13 -59.61
C GLY A 66 -14.43 2.32 -58.70
N ARG A 67 -14.39 3.56 -59.23
CA ARG A 67 -14.15 4.77 -58.42
C ARG A 67 -15.29 5.07 -57.45
N LEU A 68 -16.54 5.02 -57.91
CA LEU A 68 -17.73 5.27 -57.09
C LEU A 68 -17.92 4.18 -56.04
N ARG A 69 -17.59 2.93 -56.39
CA ARG A 69 -17.62 1.79 -55.47
C ARG A 69 -16.71 1.99 -54.28
N GLN A 70 -15.46 2.42 -54.51
CA GLN A 70 -14.48 2.65 -53.43
C GLN A 70 -14.91 3.78 -52.49
N VAL A 71 -15.46 4.87 -53.03
CA VAL A 71 -15.89 6.02 -52.22
C VAL A 71 -17.12 5.67 -51.38
N MET A 72 -18.18 5.14 -51.99
CA MET A 72 -19.43 4.84 -51.28
C MET A 72 -19.29 3.64 -50.34
N TRP A 73 -18.79 2.51 -50.85
CA TRP A 73 -18.73 1.26 -50.08
C TRP A 73 -17.51 1.17 -49.15
N GLY A 74 -16.50 2.01 -49.32
CA GLY A 74 -15.40 2.13 -48.35
C GLY A 74 -15.83 2.82 -47.05
N TRP A 75 -16.81 3.72 -47.12
CA TRP A 75 -17.32 4.45 -45.96
C TRP A 75 -18.41 3.70 -45.19
N ILE A 76 -19.30 2.98 -45.89
CA ILE A 76 -20.42 2.22 -45.30
C ILE A 76 -20.00 1.32 -44.11
N PRO A 77 -18.98 0.45 -44.20
CA PRO A 77 -18.58 -0.40 -43.08
C PRO A 77 -18.05 0.41 -41.89
N ARG A 78 -17.42 1.58 -42.12
CA ARG A 78 -16.96 2.46 -41.02
C ARG A 78 -18.14 3.10 -40.27
N THR A 79 -19.15 3.55 -40.99
CA THR A 79 -20.37 4.11 -40.38
C THR A 79 -21.24 3.06 -39.70
N LEU A 80 -21.35 1.86 -40.25
CA LEU A 80 -22.15 0.79 -39.66
C LEU A 80 -21.44 0.08 -38.51
N ALA A 81 -20.10 0.08 -38.47
CA ALA A 81 -19.34 -0.52 -37.37
C ALA A 81 -19.75 0.04 -36.00
N TRP A 82 -20.05 1.33 -35.90
CA TRP A 82 -20.50 1.94 -34.65
C TRP A 82 -21.88 1.40 -34.21
N VAL A 83 -22.81 1.22 -35.14
CA VAL A 83 -24.14 0.66 -34.84
C VAL A 83 -24.03 -0.79 -34.36
N PHE A 84 -23.16 -1.58 -34.99
CA PHE A 84 -22.89 -2.96 -34.56
C PHE A 84 -22.03 -3.05 -33.29
N SER A 85 -21.39 -1.95 -32.86
CA SER A 85 -20.65 -1.87 -31.59
C SER A 85 -21.55 -1.60 -30.39
N LEU A 86 -22.79 -1.15 -30.60
CA LEU A 86 -23.78 -0.98 -29.54
C LEU A 86 -24.32 -2.36 -29.12
N ARG A 87 -23.64 -2.99 -28.14
CA ARG A 87 -24.18 -4.16 -27.44
C ARG A 87 -25.41 -3.72 -26.64
N ILE A 88 -26.59 -4.07 -27.13
CA ILE A 88 -27.83 -3.94 -26.36
C ILE A 88 -27.77 -4.97 -25.22
N ILE A 89 -27.41 -4.52 -24.03
CA ILE A 89 -27.43 -5.35 -22.82
C ILE A 89 -28.90 -5.48 -22.40
N SER A 90 -29.42 -6.71 -22.40
CA SER A 90 -30.78 -6.99 -21.93
C SER A 90 -30.91 -6.68 -20.43
N HIS A 91 -32.13 -6.44 -19.95
CA HIS A 91 -32.39 -6.24 -18.51
C HIS A 91 -31.84 -7.39 -17.65
N THR A 92 -31.92 -8.63 -18.14
CA THR A 92 -31.32 -9.80 -17.49
C THR A 92 -29.79 -9.72 -17.44
N GLY A 93 -29.14 -9.24 -18.50
CA GLY A 93 -27.69 -9.03 -18.52
C GLY A 93 -27.24 -7.94 -17.55
N ARG A 94 -28.06 -6.88 -17.37
CA ARG A 94 -27.77 -5.84 -16.39
C ARG A 94 -27.85 -6.36 -14.95
N HIS A 95 -28.90 -7.10 -14.60
CA HIS A 95 -29.02 -7.70 -13.27
C HIS A 95 -27.91 -8.71 -12.98
N ALA A 96 -27.53 -9.55 -13.96
CA ALA A 96 -26.41 -10.47 -13.80
C ALA A 96 -25.08 -9.74 -13.56
N LEU A 97 -24.85 -8.61 -14.24
CA LEU A 97 -23.67 -7.77 -14.02
C LEU A 97 -23.69 -7.12 -12.63
N GLU A 98 -24.83 -6.57 -12.20
CA GLU A 98 -25.00 -6.00 -10.86
C GLU A 98 -24.76 -7.06 -9.78
N GLN A 99 -25.35 -8.24 -9.90
CA GLN A 99 -25.17 -9.35 -8.97
C GLN A 99 -23.71 -9.83 -8.93
N SER A 100 -23.06 -9.98 -10.09
CA SER A 100 -21.64 -10.33 -10.14
C SER A 100 -20.74 -9.27 -9.48
N GLY A 101 -21.15 -8.00 -9.51
CA GLY A 101 -20.47 -6.90 -8.82
C GLY A 101 -20.63 -7.00 -7.30
N TYR A 102 -21.84 -7.28 -6.83
CA TYR A 102 -22.10 -7.54 -5.41
C TYR A 102 -21.35 -8.76 -4.90
N ASP A 103 -21.39 -9.87 -5.63
CA ASP A 103 -20.71 -11.11 -5.26
C ASP A 103 -19.19 -10.87 -5.16
N ARG A 104 -18.59 -10.19 -6.15
CA ARG A 104 -17.18 -9.82 -6.10
C ARG A 104 -16.86 -8.94 -4.89
N ARG A 105 -17.66 -7.91 -4.63
CA ARG A 105 -17.40 -7.01 -3.49
C ARG A 105 -17.57 -7.73 -2.15
N SER A 106 -18.54 -8.62 -2.06
CA SER A 106 -18.77 -9.44 -0.85
C SER A 106 -17.59 -10.38 -0.58
N ALA A 107 -17.00 -10.97 -1.63
CA ALA A 107 -15.82 -11.81 -1.51
C ALA A 107 -14.58 -11.00 -1.10
N GLU A 108 -14.40 -9.80 -1.67
CA GLU A 108 -13.35 -8.87 -1.26
C GLU A 108 -13.47 -8.50 0.23
N VAL A 109 -14.67 -8.12 0.68
CA VAL A 109 -14.95 -7.79 2.08
C VAL A 109 -14.74 -9.00 3.00
N ALA A 110 -15.10 -10.21 2.57
CA ALA A 110 -14.85 -11.42 3.34
C ALA A 110 -13.34 -11.69 3.52
N VAL A 111 -12.52 -11.41 2.51
CA VAL A 111 -11.05 -11.52 2.59
C VAL A 111 -10.48 -10.43 3.50
N GLU A 112 -10.97 -9.19 3.41
CA GLU A 112 -10.57 -8.08 4.30
C GLU A 112 -10.94 -8.38 5.77
N ARG A 113 -12.12 -8.96 6.02
CA ARG A 113 -12.54 -9.42 7.35
C ARG A 113 -11.64 -10.55 7.87
N ALA A 114 -11.26 -11.50 7.01
CA ALA A 114 -10.39 -12.61 7.39
C ALA A 114 -8.96 -12.17 7.76
N THR A 115 -8.50 -11.00 7.31
CA THR A 115 -7.17 -10.45 7.63
C THR A 115 -7.17 -9.52 8.83
N THR A 116 -8.34 -9.16 9.36
CA THR A 116 -8.47 -8.29 10.52
C THR A 116 -7.97 -9.03 11.77
N ARG A 117 -7.03 -8.42 12.49
CA ARG A 117 -6.47 -9.00 13.71
C ARG A 117 -7.45 -8.81 14.86
N GLU A 118 -7.68 -9.87 15.63
CA GLU A 118 -8.46 -9.76 16.85
C GLU A 118 -7.67 -9.05 17.95
N PRO A 119 -8.30 -8.12 18.70
CA PRO A 119 -7.68 -7.51 19.87
C PRO A 119 -7.42 -8.57 20.96
N LYS A 120 -6.30 -8.43 21.66
CA LYS A 120 -6.02 -9.20 22.87
C LYS A 120 -6.25 -8.30 24.07
N TRP A 121 -7.36 -8.57 24.76
CA TRP A 121 -7.77 -7.85 25.95
C TRP A 121 -7.04 -8.35 27.19
N HIS A 122 -6.67 -7.42 28.07
CA HIS A 122 -6.09 -7.74 29.37
C HIS A 122 -6.54 -6.71 30.40
N PHE A 123 -6.89 -7.17 31.59
CA PHE A 123 -7.17 -6.31 32.73
C PHE A 123 -5.98 -6.32 33.69
N ASP A 124 -5.47 -5.14 34.02
CA ASP A 124 -4.35 -4.96 34.91
C ASP A 124 -4.74 -4.04 36.09
N ALA A 125 -4.35 -4.45 37.30
CA ALA A 125 -4.56 -3.71 38.53
C ALA A 125 -3.23 -3.04 38.89
N ARG A 126 -2.91 -1.94 38.19
CA ARG A 126 -1.68 -1.19 38.46
C ARG A 126 -1.92 -0.25 39.61
N ASP A 127 -1.06 -0.37 40.61
CA ASP A 127 -1.01 0.58 41.71
C ASP A 127 -0.58 1.95 41.17
N ASN A 128 -1.49 2.91 41.17
CA ASN A 128 -1.29 4.20 40.53
C ASN A 128 -1.07 5.26 41.62
N LEU A 129 0.17 5.34 42.10
CA LEU A 129 0.64 6.40 43.01
C LEU A 129 -0.20 6.54 44.29
N GLY A 130 -0.75 5.44 44.82
CA GLY A 130 -1.55 5.43 46.04
C GLY A 130 -3.02 5.82 45.86
N GLU A 131 -3.49 5.99 44.63
CA GLU A 131 -4.92 6.04 44.35
C GLU A 131 -5.46 4.60 44.29
N GLU A 132 -6.06 4.16 45.40
CA GLU A 132 -6.79 2.90 45.46
C GLU A 132 -7.93 2.89 44.40
N PHE A 133 -8.27 1.70 43.88
CA PHE A 133 -9.44 1.43 43.04
C PHE A 133 -9.38 1.81 41.54
N PHE A 134 -8.19 1.99 40.97
CA PHE A 134 -8.02 2.13 39.52
C PHE A 134 -7.57 0.84 38.83
N TYR A 135 -8.20 0.55 37.68
CA TYR A 135 -7.92 -0.60 36.84
C TYR A 135 -7.68 -0.15 35.40
N TRP A 136 -6.93 -0.96 34.66
CA TRP A 136 -6.62 -0.70 33.26
C TRP A 136 -7.19 -1.80 32.39
N LEU A 137 -7.97 -1.42 31.38
CA LEU A 137 -8.27 -2.26 30.24
C LEU A 137 -7.19 -2.02 29.18
N GLU A 138 -6.44 -3.04 28.83
CA GLU A 138 -5.44 -2.99 27.76
C GLU A 138 -5.95 -3.72 26.52
N ASN A 139 -5.75 -3.09 25.36
CA ASN A 139 -5.85 -3.72 24.06
C ASN A 139 -4.46 -3.91 23.47
N ARG A 140 -4.13 -5.14 23.05
CA ARG A 140 -2.92 -5.44 22.30
C ARG A 140 -3.26 -6.01 20.92
N GLY A 141 -2.76 -5.34 19.89
CA GLY A 141 -2.63 -5.94 18.56
C GLY A 141 -3.75 -5.67 17.56
N ALA A 142 -4.73 -4.84 17.89
CA ALA A 142 -5.73 -4.34 16.93
C ALA A 142 -6.19 -2.93 17.31
N MET A 143 -6.47 -2.10 16.30
CA MET A 143 -7.21 -0.86 16.48
C MET A 143 -8.71 -1.19 16.45
N VAL A 144 -9.46 -0.65 17.41
CA VAL A 144 -10.92 -0.86 17.54
C VAL A 144 -11.58 0.46 17.92
N THR A 145 -12.90 0.54 17.86
CA THR A 145 -13.66 1.72 18.31
C THR A 145 -14.78 1.36 19.28
N ASP A 146 -15.24 2.38 20.01
CA ASP A 146 -16.47 2.34 20.82
C ASP A 146 -16.48 1.20 21.83
N VAL A 147 -15.39 1.11 22.58
CA VAL A 147 -15.16 0.03 23.55
C VAL A 147 -16.03 0.29 24.79
N SER A 148 -16.70 -0.73 25.29
CA SER A 148 -17.36 -0.67 26.60
C SER A 148 -17.19 -1.95 27.40
N ILE A 149 -17.26 -1.82 28.72
CA ILE A 149 -17.14 -2.95 29.65
C ILE A 149 -18.33 -3.02 30.60
N THR A 150 -18.75 -4.25 30.88
CA THR A 150 -19.73 -4.57 31.91
C THR A 150 -19.25 -5.79 32.71
N CYS A 151 -19.72 -5.96 33.94
CA CYS A 151 -19.44 -7.14 34.75
C CYS A 151 -20.59 -7.40 35.72
N ASP A 152 -20.56 -8.55 36.37
CA ASP A 152 -21.49 -8.88 37.45
C ASP A 152 -21.22 -7.97 38.67
N PRO A 153 -22.22 -7.18 39.15
CA PRO A 153 -22.05 -6.33 40.33
C PRO A 153 -21.77 -7.12 41.61
N GLU A 154 -22.07 -8.43 41.66
CA GLU A 154 -21.67 -9.28 42.78
C GLU A 154 -20.18 -9.59 42.80
N MET A 155 -19.47 -9.41 41.68
CA MET A 155 -18.02 -9.62 41.57
C MET A 155 -17.25 -8.30 41.58
N PHE A 156 -17.80 -7.24 40.96
CA PHE A 156 -17.10 -5.97 40.85
C PHE A 156 -18.07 -4.80 40.70
N LEU A 157 -17.88 -3.79 41.55
CA LEU A 157 -18.67 -2.56 41.55
C LEU A 157 -17.98 -1.52 40.68
N LEU A 158 -18.42 -1.39 39.42
CA LEU A 158 -17.93 -0.37 38.51
C LEU A 158 -18.33 1.04 38.99
N ASP A 159 -17.37 1.97 38.93
CA ASP A 159 -17.58 3.39 39.24
C ASP A 159 -17.05 4.25 38.08
N GLY A 160 -17.81 5.28 37.70
CA GLY A 160 -17.44 6.20 36.62
C GLY A 160 -17.60 5.63 35.20
N ASP A 161 -16.72 6.09 34.30
CA ASP A 161 -16.82 5.81 32.85
C ASP A 161 -16.38 4.38 32.51
N THR A 162 -17.29 3.61 31.90
CA THR A 162 -17.06 2.24 31.43
C THR A 162 -17.19 2.11 29.91
N SER A 163 -17.32 3.23 29.21
CA SER A 163 -17.42 3.31 27.74
C SER A 163 -16.50 4.41 27.22
N TRP A 164 -15.74 4.07 26.18
CA TRP A 164 -14.78 4.96 25.52
C TRP A 164 -15.15 5.08 24.03
N PRO A 165 -15.89 6.13 23.64
CA PRO A 165 -16.22 6.34 22.24
C PRO A 165 -14.99 6.69 21.42
N GLY A 166 -14.98 6.28 20.15
CA GLY A 166 -13.87 6.52 19.23
C GLY A 166 -12.74 5.49 19.36
N VAL A 167 -11.55 5.85 18.87
CA VAL A 167 -10.44 4.90 18.65
C VAL A 167 -9.78 4.43 19.96
N PHE A 168 -9.56 3.13 20.04
CA PHE A 168 -8.84 2.44 21.10
C PHE A 168 -7.82 1.47 20.46
N GLY A 169 -6.53 1.76 20.61
CA GLY A 169 -5.43 0.97 20.05
C GLY A 169 -4.71 1.67 18.89
N ASP A 170 -3.64 1.03 18.44
CA ASP A 170 -2.81 1.44 17.29
C ASP A 170 -2.56 0.20 16.42
N GLU A 171 -2.52 0.37 15.09
CA GLU A 171 -2.29 -0.71 14.11
C GLU A 171 -0.85 -1.26 14.14
N ARG A 172 0.08 -0.55 14.78
CA ARG A 172 1.48 -1.01 14.90
C ARG A 172 1.55 -2.34 15.64
N ALA A 173 2.37 -3.25 15.10
CA ALA A 173 2.62 -4.54 15.74
C ALA A 173 3.18 -4.33 17.16
N ASN A 174 2.57 -4.99 18.15
CA ASN A 174 2.88 -4.87 19.58
C ASN A 174 2.61 -3.49 20.20
N ALA A 175 1.89 -2.59 19.53
CA ALA A 175 1.37 -1.43 20.21
C ALA A 175 0.41 -1.86 21.33
N TYR A 176 0.49 -1.15 22.45
CA TYR A 176 -0.42 -1.29 23.56
C TYR A 176 -1.08 0.06 23.79
N GLU A 177 -2.38 0.05 23.95
CA GLU A 177 -3.12 1.18 24.49
C GLU A 177 -3.95 0.68 25.67
N GLY A 178 -3.94 1.46 26.76
CA GLY A 178 -4.73 1.18 27.94
C GLY A 178 -5.65 2.34 28.25
N LYS A 179 -6.89 2.04 28.64
CA LYS A 179 -7.80 3.02 29.26
C LYS A 179 -8.01 2.64 30.71
N ARG A 180 -8.03 3.66 31.57
CA ARG A 180 -8.32 3.50 32.99
C ARG A 180 -9.82 3.53 33.25
N PHE A 181 -10.28 2.73 34.19
CA PHE A 181 -11.61 2.80 34.78
C PHE A 181 -11.52 2.64 36.30
N LYS A 182 -12.58 2.98 37.02
CA LYS A 182 -12.65 2.85 38.47
C LYS A 182 -13.62 1.75 38.88
N GLY A 183 -13.38 1.21 40.06
CA GLY A 183 -14.33 0.34 40.72
C GLY A 183 -13.68 -0.48 41.82
N VAL A 184 -14.48 -1.29 42.49
CA VAL A 184 -14.02 -2.06 43.66
C VAL A 184 -14.42 -3.52 43.46
N PRO A 185 -13.47 -4.47 43.49
CA PRO A 185 -13.81 -5.89 43.50
C PRO A 185 -14.51 -6.21 44.83
N THR A 186 -15.57 -7.00 44.77
CA THR A 186 -16.20 -7.53 45.99
C THR A 186 -15.33 -8.64 46.58
N GLU A 187 -15.61 -9.07 47.82
CA GLU A 187 -14.93 -10.24 48.41
C GLU A 187 -14.96 -11.46 47.48
N ARG A 188 -16.09 -11.66 46.80
CA ARG A 188 -16.25 -12.73 45.82
C ARG A 188 -15.37 -12.53 44.59
N GLY A 189 -15.35 -11.33 44.01
CA GLY A 189 -14.50 -11.03 42.86
C GLY A 189 -13.00 -11.06 43.18
N GLU A 190 -12.61 -10.78 44.41
CA GLU A 190 -11.23 -10.93 44.87
C GLU A 190 -10.81 -12.41 44.95
N ALA A 191 -11.70 -13.28 45.41
CA ALA A 191 -11.46 -14.72 45.59
C ALA A 191 -11.56 -15.52 44.28
N GLU A 192 -12.59 -15.26 43.46
CA GLU A 192 -12.88 -16.02 42.24
C GLU A 192 -12.26 -15.39 40.98
N GLY A 193 -11.88 -14.11 41.05
CA GLY A 193 -11.62 -13.29 39.89
C GLY A 193 -12.90 -12.66 39.34
N VAL A 194 -12.76 -11.75 38.38
CA VAL A 194 -13.87 -11.00 37.80
C VAL A 194 -13.93 -11.28 36.31
N ILE A 195 -15.12 -11.60 35.80
CA ILE A 195 -15.35 -11.72 34.37
C ILE A 195 -15.91 -10.38 33.87
N PHE A 196 -15.14 -9.72 33.01
CA PHE A 196 -15.58 -8.53 32.31
C PHE A 196 -16.05 -8.91 30.91
N HIS A 197 -17.25 -8.48 30.56
CA HIS A 197 -17.77 -8.54 29.22
C HIS A 197 -17.36 -7.27 28.47
N VAL A 198 -16.48 -7.41 27.47
CA VAL A 198 -15.94 -6.32 26.67
C VAL A 198 -16.64 -6.30 25.32
N THR A 199 -17.21 -5.17 24.93
CA THR A 199 -17.79 -4.95 23.59
C THR A 199 -16.98 -3.88 22.84
N TRP A 200 -16.86 -4.01 21.52
CA TRP A 200 -16.16 -3.06 20.66
C TRP A 200 -16.64 -3.16 19.21
N HIS A 201 -16.27 -2.18 18.38
CA HIS A 201 -16.35 -2.27 16.92
C HIS A 201 -14.95 -2.44 16.32
N ASP A 202 -14.80 -3.30 15.32
CA ASP A 202 -13.52 -3.42 14.61
C ASP A 202 -13.27 -2.20 13.69
N ASN A 203 -12.14 -2.20 12.97
CA ASN A 203 -11.82 -1.15 12.01
C ASN A 203 -12.83 -1.01 10.86
N ASN A 204 -13.70 -2.00 10.65
CA ASN A 204 -14.76 -1.98 9.64
C ASN A 204 -16.10 -1.49 10.21
N GLY A 205 -16.18 -1.24 11.52
CA GLY A 205 -17.41 -0.90 12.22
C GLY A 205 -18.32 -2.10 12.50
N ASP A 206 -17.80 -3.32 12.39
CA ASP A 206 -18.55 -4.54 12.75
C ASP A 206 -18.48 -4.74 14.28
N PRO A 207 -19.60 -5.04 14.96
CA PRO A 207 -19.64 -5.18 16.42
C PRO A 207 -19.13 -6.56 16.87
N PHE A 208 -18.38 -6.58 17.98
CA PHE A 208 -17.84 -7.78 18.62
C PHE A 208 -17.96 -7.70 20.14
N GLU A 209 -17.96 -8.87 20.77
CA GLU A 209 -17.99 -9.02 22.23
C GLU A 209 -17.10 -10.17 22.69
N ARG A 210 -16.58 -10.08 23.92
CA ARG A 210 -15.76 -11.13 24.52
C ARG A 210 -15.72 -11.02 26.04
N ASP A 211 -15.82 -12.18 26.68
CA ASP A 211 -15.57 -12.31 28.11
C ASP A 211 -14.06 -12.42 28.38
N VAL A 212 -13.58 -11.60 29.31
CA VAL A 212 -12.18 -11.49 29.69
C VAL A 212 -12.08 -11.61 31.20
N VAL A 213 -11.27 -12.57 31.65
CA VAL A 213 -11.12 -12.88 33.06
C VAL A 213 -9.98 -12.04 33.66
N MET A 214 -10.31 -11.22 34.65
CA MET A 214 -9.33 -10.65 35.58
C MET A 214 -9.06 -11.67 36.70
N PRO A 215 -7.82 -12.14 36.87
CA PRO A 215 -7.53 -13.20 37.84
C PRO A 215 -7.72 -12.74 39.30
N PRO A 216 -7.92 -13.69 40.24
CA PRO A 216 -8.04 -13.40 41.68
C PRO A 216 -6.85 -12.60 42.23
N ALA A 217 -7.06 -11.88 43.32
CA ALA A 217 -6.05 -11.00 43.92
C ALA A 217 -4.75 -11.75 44.32
N GLU A 218 -4.88 -12.97 44.83
CA GLU A 218 -3.75 -13.82 45.25
C GLU A 218 -2.77 -14.10 44.09
N PHE A 219 -3.30 -14.31 42.88
CA PHE A 219 -2.49 -14.53 41.69
C PHE A 219 -1.84 -13.24 41.16
N ARG A 220 -2.39 -12.08 41.51
CA ARG A 220 -1.85 -10.76 41.14
C ARG A 220 -0.67 -10.38 42.04
N ALA A 221 -0.81 -10.56 43.36
CA ALA A 221 0.24 -10.25 44.33
C ALA A 221 1.45 -11.21 44.23
N GLY A 222 1.22 -12.52 44.10
CA GLY A 222 2.31 -13.51 44.05
C GLY A 222 3.16 -13.47 42.77
N LYS A 223 2.62 -12.94 41.65
CA LYS A 223 3.33 -12.90 40.37
C LYS A 223 4.41 -11.82 40.31
N ALA A 224 4.22 -10.66 40.94
CA ALA A 224 5.17 -9.55 40.81
C ALA A 224 6.52 -9.88 41.48
N GLU A 225 6.49 -10.51 42.65
CA GLU A 225 7.69 -10.91 43.39
C GLU A 225 8.37 -12.11 42.70
N ALA A 226 7.60 -13.12 42.30
CA ALA A 226 8.11 -14.31 41.60
C ALA A 226 8.69 -14.02 40.20
N LEU A 227 8.12 -13.08 39.43
CA LEU A 227 8.67 -12.70 38.12
C LEU A 227 9.98 -11.93 38.25
N ASN A 228 10.09 -11.03 39.23
CA ASN A 228 11.31 -10.27 39.44
C ASN A 228 12.46 -11.18 39.89
N GLU A 229 12.19 -12.13 40.78
CA GLU A 229 13.18 -13.14 41.17
C GLU A 229 13.56 -14.07 40.01
N ALA A 230 12.59 -14.54 39.22
CA ALA A 230 12.84 -15.38 38.05
C ALA A 230 13.65 -14.62 36.98
N PHE A 231 13.34 -13.34 36.76
CA PHE A 231 14.07 -12.49 35.81
C PHE A 231 15.49 -12.18 36.29
N ALA A 232 15.68 -11.92 37.58
CA ALA A 232 17.00 -11.73 38.19
C ALA A 232 17.85 -13.00 38.07
N ARG A 233 17.25 -14.18 38.32
CA ARG A 233 17.89 -15.49 38.17
C ARG A 233 18.29 -15.76 36.72
N GLY A 234 17.37 -15.59 35.78
CA GLY A 234 17.66 -15.76 34.34
C GLY A 234 18.75 -14.81 33.84
N ARG A 235 18.80 -13.56 34.33
CA ARG A 235 19.91 -12.64 34.01
C ARG A 235 21.25 -13.02 34.64
N ALA A 236 21.24 -13.69 35.79
CA ALA A 236 22.45 -14.19 36.42
C ALA A 236 22.98 -15.42 35.66
N GLU A 237 22.10 -16.37 35.36
CA GLU A 237 22.42 -17.58 34.58
C GLU A 237 22.92 -17.22 33.18
N GLY A 238 22.21 -16.37 32.44
CA GLY A 238 22.65 -15.94 31.11
C GLY A 238 23.97 -15.17 31.09
N ARG A 239 24.33 -14.48 32.18
CA ARG A 239 25.67 -13.87 32.32
C ARG A 239 26.75 -14.89 32.61
N ALA A 240 26.45 -15.90 33.43
CA ALA A 240 27.38 -16.99 33.73
C ALA A 240 27.67 -17.82 32.46
N ASP A 241 26.64 -18.17 31.70
CA ASP A 241 26.78 -18.90 30.45
C ASP A 241 27.54 -18.09 29.39
N ALA A 242 27.25 -16.79 29.26
CA ALA A 242 27.98 -15.92 28.34
C ALA A 242 29.47 -15.73 28.73
N LEU A 243 29.79 -15.73 30.04
CA LEU A 243 31.17 -15.69 30.51
C LEU A 243 31.88 -17.03 30.24
N ALA A 244 31.23 -18.15 30.53
CA ALA A 244 31.77 -19.49 30.28
C ALA A 244 32.01 -19.76 28.79
N GLU A 245 31.10 -19.31 27.92
CA GLU A 245 31.27 -19.43 26.46
C GLU A 245 32.42 -18.55 25.94
N ASN A 246 32.61 -17.37 26.54
CA ASN A 246 33.72 -16.48 26.18
C ASN A 246 35.07 -16.99 26.68
N GLU A 247 35.14 -17.67 27.84
CA GLU A 247 36.37 -18.29 28.35
C GLU A 247 36.76 -19.55 27.56
N ALA A 248 35.81 -20.26 26.97
CA ALA A 248 36.05 -21.47 26.18
C ALA A 248 36.54 -21.21 24.74
N LYS A 249 36.43 -19.96 24.24
CA LYS A 249 36.94 -19.62 22.91
C LYS A 249 38.47 -19.48 22.96
N PRO A 250 39.22 -20.25 22.16
CA PRO A 250 40.67 -20.09 22.09
C PRO A 250 41.01 -18.65 21.71
N PRO A 251 42.12 -18.06 22.22
CA PRO A 251 42.48 -16.67 21.95
C PRO A 251 42.60 -16.47 20.43
N SER A 252 41.56 -15.86 19.85
CA SER A 252 41.54 -15.51 18.44
C SER A 252 42.61 -14.45 18.22
N ILE A 253 43.43 -14.64 17.18
CA ILE A 253 44.35 -13.60 16.73
C ILE A 253 43.52 -12.32 16.53
N PRO A 254 43.86 -11.19 17.18
CA PRO A 254 43.07 -9.97 17.09
C PRO A 254 42.97 -9.55 15.63
N LEU A 255 41.77 -9.20 15.21
CA LEU A 255 41.54 -8.75 13.84
C LEU A 255 42.26 -7.40 13.62
N PRO A 256 42.69 -7.11 12.38
CA PRO A 256 43.34 -5.83 12.10
C PRO A 256 42.37 -4.69 12.42
N ARG A 257 42.90 -3.59 12.98
CA ARG A 257 42.08 -2.41 13.29
C ARG A 257 41.53 -1.78 12.01
N PRO A 258 40.32 -1.18 12.05
CA PRO A 258 39.81 -0.34 10.98
C PRO A 258 40.82 0.72 10.56
N ARG A 259 40.83 1.06 9.26
CA ARG A 259 41.57 2.22 8.75
C ARG A 259 40.56 3.21 8.21
N TRP A 260 40.36 4.28 8.96
CA TRP A 260 39.34 5.25 8.63
C TRP A 260 39.81 6.24 7.56
N HIS A 261 38.93 6.52 6.61
CA HIS A 261 39.11 7.53 5.57
C HIS A 261 37.92 8.49 5.60
N LEU A 262 38.22 9.79 5.54
CA LEU A 262 37.23 10.86 5.60
C LEU A 262 37.22 11.61 4.26
N ASP A 263 36.10 11.55 3.55
CA ASP A 263 35.92 12.22 2.25
C ASP A 263 34.76 13.21 2.30
N THR A 264 34.97 14.43 1.78
CA THR A 264 33.97 15.50 1.79
C THR A 264 33.30 15.62 0.42
N HIS A 265 31.97 15.71 0.40
CA HIS A 265 31.15 15.76 -0.83
C HIS A 265 30.59 17.15 -1.14
N GLY A 266 30.91 18.15 -0.30
CA GLY A 266 30.45 19.53 -0.46
C GLY A 266 29.17 19.79 0.34
N PRO A 267 28.37 20.80 -0.04
CA PRO A 267 27.12 21.12 0.64
C PRO A 267 26.16 19.92 0.66
N SER A 268 25.54 19.70 1.82
CA SER A 268 24.52 18.68 2.03
C SER A 268 23.34 18.88 1.07
N LYS A 269 22.82 17.75 0.58
CA LYS A 269 21.55 17.65 -0.16
C LYS A 269 20.46 17.03 0.70
N GLY A 270 20.79 16.54 1.89
CA GLY A 270 19.87 15.92 2.82
C GLY A 270 19.08 16.90 3.68
N LYS A 271 18.67 16.41 4.86
CA LYS A 271 17.68 17.10 5.73
C LYS A 271 18.19 18.45 6.24
N PHE A 272 19.51 18.58 6.37
CA PHE A 272 20.16 19.76 6.94
C PHE A 272 20.76 20.71 5.88
N ALA A 273 20.48 20.50 4.59
CA ALA A 273 20.95 21.36 3.50
C ALA A 273 20.64 22.85 3.72
N LYS A 274 19.43 23.17 4.21
CA LYS A 274 18.99 24.56 4.49
C LYS A 274 19.77 25.25 5.62
N LEU A 275 20.42 24.47 6.48
CA LEU A 275 21.25 24.97 7.58
C LEU A 275 22.72 25.12 7.19
N GLY A 276 23.06 24.91 5.91
CA GLY A 276 24.45 24.97 5.44
C GLY A 276 25.29 23.77 5.87
N ALA A 277 24.67 22.63 6.18
CA ALA A 277 25.41 21.41 6.48
C ALA A 277 26.26 20.97 5.28
N ILE A 278 27.36 20.26 5.55
CA ILE A 278 28.16 19.56 4.56
C ILE A 278 27.96 18.05 4.68
N GLU A 279 28.09 17.35 3.56
CA GLU A 279 28.07 15.89 3.51
C GLU A 279 29.51 15.35 3.51
N PHE A 280 29.76 14.31 4.30
CA PHE A 280 31.02 13.59 4.30
C PHE A 280 30.82 12.08 4.45
N HIS A 281 31.69 11.30 3.81
CA HIS A 281 31.75 9.85 3.96
C HIS A 281 32.83 9.47 4.97
N LEU A 282 32.47 8.58 5.89
CA LEU A 282 33.41 7.82 6.67
C LEU A 282 33.51 6.42 6.04
N ALA A 283 34.71 6.03 5.63
CA ALA A 283 34.98 4.72 5.06
C ALA A 283 36.00 3.94 5.89
N ASN A 284 35.74 2.65 6.10
CA ASN A 284 36.70 1.71 6.65
C ASN A 284 37.38 0.96 5.50
N GLY A 285 38.71 1.12 5.37
CA GLY A 285 39.49 0.53 4.28
C GLY A 285 40.03 -0.88 4.56
N VAL A 286 39.65 -1.54 5.66
CA VAL A 286 40.21 -2.84 6.06
C VAL A 286 39.14 -3.94 6.00
N PRO A 287 39.13 -4.80 4.96
CA PRO A 287 38.07 -5.79 4.71
C PRO A 287 37.80 -6.78 5.85
N THR A 288 38.80 -7.08 6.67
CA THR A 288 38.71 -8.05 7.77
C THR A 288 38.62 -7.41 9.15
N SER A 289 38.51 -6.08 9.22
CA SER A 289 38.38 -5.37 10.50
C SER A 289 36.95 -5.40 11.02
N VAL A 290 36.79 -5.28 12.34
CA VAL A 290 35.49 -5.21 13.01
C VAL A 290 35.33 -3.86 13.69
N ALA A 291 34.18 -3.22 13.47
CA ALA A 291 33.82 -1.92 14.03
C ALA A 291 32.32 -1.85 14.32
N TYR A 292 31.92 -2.31 15.50
CA TYR A 292 30.54 -2.22 15.97
C TYR A 292 30.27 -0.89 16.67
N ARG A 293 29.01 -0.46 16.66
CA ARG A 293 28.53 0.73 17.39
C ARG A 293 29.38 1.98 17.12
N VAL A 294 29.70 2.22 15.85
CA VAL A 294 30.53 3.35 15.46
C VAL A 294 29.82 4.65 15.78
N ARG A 295 30.45 5.51 16.58
CA ARG A 295 30.00 6.86 16.90
C ARG A 295 30.95 7.87 16.29
N VAL A 296 30.40 8.92 15.69
CA VAL A 296 31.17 10.02 15.12
C VAL A 296 30.76 11.32 15.78
N ASP A 297 31.70 11.86 16.53
CA ASP A 297 31.55 13.11 17.26
C ASP A 297 32.31 14.21 16.51
N GLY A 298 31.69 15.38 16.34
CA GLY A 298 32.38 16.55 15.77
C GLY A 298 33.41 17.12 16.75
N GLU A 299 34.55 17.56 16.25
CA GLU A 299 35.54 18.33 17.03
C GLU A 299 35.74 19.72 16.43
N SER A 300 36.10 20.70 17.27
CA SER A 300 36.54 22.07 16.91
C SER A 300 35.85 22.67 15.67
N GLY A 301 34.69 23.28 15.88
CA GLY A 301 33.96 23.96 14.80
C GLY A 301 33.16 23.04 13.87
N CYS A 302 33.21 21.73 14.11
CA CYS A 302 32.33 20.75 13.50
C CYS A 302 31.29 20.23 14.50
N ARG A 303 30.02 20.17 14.08
CA ARG A 303 28.95 19.46 14.77
C ARG A 303 28.28 18.48 13.82
N VAL A 304 28.49 17.19 14.04
CA VAL A 304 27.76 16.12 13.32
C VAL A 304 26.27 16.22 13.66
N VAL A 305 25.42 16.22 12.63
CA VAL A 305 23.96 16.33 12.74
C VAL A 305 23.29 15.05 12.25
N GLY A 306 22.17 14.69 12.89
CA GLY A 306 21.49 13.40 12.67
C GLY A 306 21.95 12.31 13.64
N ASN A 307 21.70 11.04 13.28
CA ASN A 307 22.15 9.90 14.07
C ASN A 307 23.65 9.68 13.79
N GLY A 308 24.52 10.39 14.51
CA GLY A 308 25.99 10.23 14.49
C GLY A 308 26.46 8.87 15.04
N THR A 309 25.62 7.85 14.96
CA THR A 309 25.82 6.50 15.48
C THR A 309 25.37 5.49 14.44
N TRP A 310 26.21 4.49 14.15
CA TRP A 310 25.89 3.36 13.30
C TRP A 310 26.10 2.04 14.01
N ALA A 311 25.24 1.08 13.67
CA ALA A 311 25.26 -0.23 14.30
C ALA A 311 26.54 -1.01 13.95
N ASP A 312 27.01 -0.91 12.70
CA ASP A 312 28.15 -1.67 12.20
C ASP A 312 28.80 -0.98 10.98
N LEU A 313 30.12 -0.77 11.02
CA LEU A 313 30.98 -0.39 9.89
C LEU A 313 32.20 -1.32 9.79
N SER A 314 32.00 -2.60 10.07
CA SER A 314 33.01 -3.64 9.87
C SER A 314 33.32 -3.83 8.38
N GLY A 315 34.51 -4.37 8.11
CA GLY A 315 35.00 -4.64 6.76
C GLY A 315 35.15 -3.41 5.88
N GLU A 316 35.15 -3.62 4.56
CA GLU A 316 35.24 -2.54 3.58
C GLU A 316 33.86 -1.89 3.40
N SER A 317 33.54 -0.96 4.29
CA SER A 317 32.24 -0.29 4.35
C SER A 317 32.40 1.23 4.33
N LYS A 318 31.33 1.91 3.91
CA LYS A 318 31.26 3.38 3.90
C LYS A 318 29.87 3.82 4.32
N ALA A 319 29.79 4.94 5.01
CA ALA A 319 28.52 5.55 5.34
C ALA A 319 28.60 7.07 5.33
N LEU A 320 27.44 7.69 5.06
CA LEU A 320 27.29 9.11 4.80
C LEU A 320 26.77 9.84 6.03
N PHE A 321 27.51 10.86 6.46
CA PHE A 321 27.14 11.77 7.53
C PHE A 321 26.91 13.19 7.01
N GLU A 322 26.22 13.97 7.84
CA GLU A 322 26.04 15.39 7.67
C GLU A 322 26.64 16.12 8.89
N ALA A 323 27.35 17.22 8.67
CA ALA A 323 27.84 18.08 9.75
C ALA A 323 27.57 19.55 9.46
N LEU A 324 27.26 20.30 10.51
CA LEU A 324 27.32 21.76 10.50
C LEU A 324 28.77 22.15 10.81
N VAL A 325 29.34 22.99 9.97
CA VAL A 325 30.72 23.49 10.09
C VAL A 325 30.68 25.00 10.23
N ASP A 326 31.50 25.54 11.13
CA ASP A 326 31.74 26.97 11.25
C ASP A 326 32.81 27.46 10.25
N ASP A 327 33.06 28.77 10.24
CA ASP A 327 34.06 29.38 9.37
C ASP A 327 35.48 28.87 9.67
N ASP A 328 35.78 28.50 10.91
CA ASP A 328 37.07 27.95 11.31
C ASP A 328 37.30 26.57 10.69
N ALA A 329 36.28 25.70 10.62
CA ALA A 329 36.38 24.40 9.95
C ALA A 329 36.63 24.53 8.43
N TYR A 330 36.23 25.64 7.78
CA TYR A 330 36.61 25.90 6.39
C TYR A 330 38.07 26.36 6.22
N LEU A 331 38.60 27.06 7.22
CA LEU A 331 39.98 27.55 7.21
C LEU A 331 40.98 26.46 7.61
N PHE A 332 40.62 25.70 8.65
CA PHE A 332 41.51 24.75 9.29
C PHE A 332 41.17 23.31 8.98
N GLY A 333 40.04 22.99 8.33
CA GLY A 333 39.60 21.64 7.99
C GLY A 333 38.60 21.04 8.98
N LEU A 334 37.90 20.00 8.52
CA LEU A 334 36.93 19.22 9.28
C LEU A 334 37.65 18.24 10.21
N ALA A 335 37.43 18.37 11.52
CA ALA A 335 37.90 17.42 12.53
C ALA A 335 36.72 16.61 13.10
N VAL A 336 36.87 15.29 13.14
CA VAL A 336 35.89 14.38 13.77
C VAL A 336 36.60 13.31 14.59
N ARG A 337 35.96 12.86 15.67
CA ARG A 337 36.39 11.71 16.45
C ARG A 337 35.50 10.52 16.13
N VAL A 338 36.09 9.41 15.74
CA VAL A 338 35.41 8.15 15.49
C VAL A 338 35.69 7.22 16.67
N ALA A 339 34.64 6.75 17.34
CA ALA A 339 34.72 5.74 18.39
C ALA A 339 33.99 4.46 17.95
N TRP A 340 34.52 3.28 18.28
CA TRP A 340 33.92 1.99 17.89
C TRP A 340 34.25 0.89 18.90
N LEU A 341 33.49 -0.21 18.85
CA LEU A 341 33.78 -1.44 19.57
C LEU A 341 34.43 -2.46 18.63
N ASP A 342 35.51 -3.10 19.08
CA ASP A 342 36.15 -4.20 18.33
C ASP A 342 35.41 -5.54 18.48
N GLU A 343 35.95 -6.62 17.92
CA GLU A 343 35.38 -7.97 17.99
C GLU A 343 35.25 -8.52 19.43
N ASN A 344 35.99 -7.93 20.38
CA ASN A 344 35.97 -8.29 21.79
C ASN A 344 35.14 -7.30 22.62
N GLY A 345 34.43 -6.36 21.98
CA GLY A 345 33.64 -5.33 22.64
C GLY A 345 34.48 -4.26 23.35
N ARG A 346 35.79 -4.14 23.06
CA ARG A 346 36.63 -3.07 23.62
C ARG A 346 36.44 -1.79 22.82
N GLU A 347 36.32 -0.67 23.53
CA GLU A 347 36.16 0.64 22.91
C GLU A 347 37.50 1.20 22.43
N HIS A 348 37.52 1.66 21.18
CA HIS A 348 38.64 2.37 20.55
C HIS A 348 38.17 3.73 20.07
N SER A 349 39.10 4.67 19.92
CA SER A 349 38.79 5.95 19.27
C SER A 349 39.98 6.49 18.48
N GLU A 350 39.67 7.18 17.38
CA GLU A 350 40.64 7.82 16.49
C GLU A 350 40.13 9.19 16.06
N LYS A 351 41.04 10.17 15.95
CA LYS A 351 40.74 11.49 15.43
C LYS A 351 41.11 11.57 13.97
N LEU A 352 40.16 12.03 13.16
CA LEU A 352 40.33 12.20 11.72
C LEU A 352 40.22 13.66 11.35
N PHE A 353 40.98 14.02 10.32
CA PHE A 353 41.10 15.39 9.85
C PHE A 353 41.04 15.43 8.32
N ARG A 354 40.27 16.37 7.76
CA ARG A 354 40.16 16.57 6.31
C ARG A 354 39.93 18.03 5.96
N GLU A 355 40.75 18.58 5.08
CA GLU A 355 40.53 19.92 4.53
C GLU A 355 39.18 20.02 3.79
N VAL A 356 38.42 21.08 4.06
CA VAL A 356 37.15 21.37 3.39
C VAL A 356 37.38 22.47 2.37
N LYS A 357 37.27 22.16 1.08
CA LYS A 357 37.38 23.18 0.03
C LYS A 357 36.08 23.99 -0.05
N ARG A 358 36.16 25.30 0.21
CA ARG A 358 35.09 26.25 -0.09
C ARG A 358 34.92 26.30 -1.60
N ARG A 359 33.76 25.86 -2.11
CA ARG A 359 33.42 25.96 -3.53
C ARG A 359 32.91 27.34 -3.88
#